data_AF-A0A735M6U6-F1
#
_entry.id   AF-A0A735M6U6-F1
#
_cell.length_a   1.000
_cell.length_b   1.000
_cell.length_c   1.000
_cell.angle_alpha   90.00
_cell.angle_beta   90.00
_cell.angle_gamma   90.00
#
_symmetry.space_group_name_H-M   'P 1'
#
loop_
_entity.id
_entity.type
_entity.pdbx_description
1 polymer ?
#
loop_
_entity_poly.entity_id
_entity_poly.type
_entity_poly.pdbx_seq_one_letter_code
_entity_poly.pdbx_strand_id
1 'polypeptide(L)' 'MYFLLQKVILPNIDLCTEEQLYFRTQGGKYNYTSRNLLVPRHKVAYFDTFFNAFSIKKWKKYTT' A
#
# COMPACT_ATOMS: atom_id res chain seq x y z
N MET A 1 19.45 -13.02 -9.78
CA MET A 1 18.29 -13.55 -9.02
C MET A 1 17.62 -12.36 -8.33
N TYR A 2 16.32 -12.16 -8.51
CA TYR A 2 15.58 -11.06 -7.88
C TYR A 2 14.63 -11.66 -6.83
N PHE A 3 14.78 -11.27 -5.55
CA PHE A 3 13.85 -11.65 -4.49
C PHE A 3 12.88 -10.50 -4.20
N LEU A 4 11.59 -10.77 -4.35
CA LEU A 4 10.53 -9.86 -3.97
C LEU A 4 10.10 -10.16 -2.52
N LEU A 5 10.39 -9.24 -1.60
CA LEU A 5 10.08 -9.41 -0.18
C LEU A 5 8.63 -9.04 0.18
N GLN A 6 8.10 -7.98 -0.43
CA GLN A 6 6.75 -7.50 -0.15
C GLN A 6 6.16 -6.85 -1.41
N LYS A 7 4.89 -7.16 -1.69
CA LYS A 7 4.10 -6.44 -2.70
C LYS A 7 3.32 -5.34 -2.01
N VAL A 8 3.18 -4.20 -2.67
CA VAL A 8 2.17 -3.21 -2.29
C VAL A 8 0.80 -3.81 -2.58
N ILE A 9 -0.10 -3.75 -1.60
CA ILE A 9 -1.48 -4.23 -1.72
C ILE A 9 -2.46 -3.08 -1.58
N LEU A 10 -3.64 -3.22 -2.21
CA LEU A 10 -4.72 -2.24 -2.17
C LEU A 10 -5.96 -2.87 -1.51
N PRO A 11 -6.92 -2.06 -1.04
CA PRO A 11 -8.12 -2.53 -0.36
C PRO A 11 -8.92 -3.52 -1.21
N ASN A 12 -9.52 -4.50 -0.56
CA ASN A 12 -10.40 -5.49 -1.18
C ASN A 12 -11.71 -5.57 -0.39
N ILE A 13 -12.84 -5.52 -1.10
CA ILE A 13 -14.19 -5.58 -0.50
C ILE A 13 -14.36 -6.86 0.33
N ASP A 14 -13.78 -7.97 -0.11
CA ASP A 14 -13.92 -9.27 0.57
C ASP A 14 -13.09 -9.37 1.87
N LEU A 15 -12.15 -8.44 2.10
CA LEU A 15 -11.20 -8.52 3.22
C LEU A 15 -11.30 -7.31 4.15
N CYS A 16 -11.01 -6.12 3.62
CA CYS A 16 -10.97 -4.88 4.38
C CYS A 16 -11.03 -3.69 3.41
N THR A 17 -11.98 -2.81 3.66
CA THR A 17 -12.24 -1.59 2.89
C THR A 17 -11.70 -0.33 3.55
N GLU A 18 -10.98 -0.46 4.68
CA GLU A 18 -10.36 0.67 5.39
C GLU A 18 -9.13 1.17 4.63
N GLU A 19 -9.35 2.07 3.67
CA GLU A 19 -8.31 2.57 2.76
C GLU A 19 -7.05 3.06 3.49
N GLN A 20 -7.20 3.73 4.65
CA GLN A 20 -6.09 4.31 5.41
C GLN A 20 -5.08 3.27 5.92
N LEU A 21 -5.46 1.98 6.01
CA LEU A 21 -4.54 0.90 6.36
C LEU A 21 -3.64 0.50 5.18
N TYR A 22 -4.06 0.80 3.96
CA TYR A 22 -3.38 0.46 2.70
C TYR A 22 -2.66 1.67 2.08
N PHE A 23 -3.31 2.82 2.03
CA PHE A 23 -2.71 4.05 1.50
C PHE A 23 -3.40 5.28 2.08
N ARG A 24 -2.75 6.44 1.99
CA ARG A 24 -3.34 7.76 2.25
C ARG A 24 -3.15 8.61 1.03
N THR A 25 -4.17 9.33 0.56
CA THR A 25 -4.04 10.15 -0.65
C THR A 25 -4.69 11.51 -0.49
N GLN A 26 -4.11 12.52 -1.14
CA GLN A 26 -4.68 13.87 -1.18
C GLN A 26 -5.47 14.08 -2.46
N GLY A 27 -6.77 13.80 -2.45
CA GLY A 27 -7.64 13.94 -3.62
C GLY A 27 -7.50 12.83 -4.67
N GLY A 28 -6.81 11.75 -4.33
CA GLY A 28 -6.85 10.51 -5.11
C GLY A 28 -8.16 9.78 -4.90
N LYS A 29 -8.50 8.89 -5.84
CA LYS A 29 -9.72 8.07 -5.76
C LYS A 29 -9.36 6.62 -6.02
N TYR A 30 -9.84 5.73 -5.16
CA TYR A 30 -9.71 4.31 -5.36
C TYR A 30 -10.95 3.73 -6.03
N ASN A 31 -10.74 2.94 -7.08
CA ASN A 31 -11.80 2.24 -7.78
C ASN A 31 -11.76 0.77 -7.38
N TYR A 32 -12.72 0.35 -6.56
CA TYR A 32 -12.80 -1.01 -6.04
C TYR A 32 -13.04 -2.08 -7.11
N THR A 33 -13.75 -1.73 -8.20
CA THR A 33 -14.03 -2.67 -9.30
C THR A 33 -12.77 -2.96 -10.11
N SER A 34 -12.05 -1.91 -10.54
CA SER A 34 -10.81 -2.04 -11.31
C SER A 34 -9.57 -2.30 -10.44
N ARG A 35 -9.69 -2.13 -9.12
CA ARG A 35 -8.61 -2.21 -8.12
C ARG A 35 -7.43 -1.28 -8.42
N ASN A 36 -7.74 -0.07 -8.88
CA ASN A 36 -6.75 0.94 -9.23
C ASN A 36 -6.89 2.19 -8.37
N LEU A 37 -5.76 2.73 -7.90
CA LEU A 37 -5.69 4.03 -7.25
C LEU A 37 -5.34 5.10 -8.30
N LEU A 38 -6.29 5.98 -8.59
CA LEU A 38 -6.06 7.15 -9.45
C LEU A 38 -5.47 8.28 -8.61
N VAL A 39 -4.28 8.74 -8.97
CA VAL A 39 -3.61 9.89 -8.36
C VAL A 39 -3.57 11.03 -9.39
N PRO A 40 -4.34 12.12 -9.17
CA PRO A 40 -4.33 13.26 -10.08
C PRO A 40 -2.94 13.93 -10.18
N ARG A 41 -2.73 14.67 -11.28
CA ARG A 41 -1.53 15.49 -11.46
C ARG A 41 -1.35 16.42 -10.26
N HIS A 42 -0.10 16.54 -9.78
CA HIS A 42 0.29 17.33 -8.61
C HIS A 42 -0.31 16.86 -7.26
N LYS A 43 -0.84 15.64 -7.18
CA LYS A 43 -1.25 14.99 -5.93
C LYS A 43 -0.31 13.85 -5.55
N VAL A 44 -0.41 13.41 -4.30
CA VAL A 44 0.45 12.38 -3.71
C VAL A 44 -0.40 11.31 -3.04
N ALA A 45 0.03 10.07 -3.19
CA ALA A 45 -0.42 8.93 -2.40
C ALA A 45 0.76 8.38 -1.57
N TYR A 46 0.51 8.10 -0.31
CA TYR A 46 1.45 7.61 0.68
C TYR A 46 1.11 6.16 1.02
N PHE A 47 2.13 5.29 1.07
CA PHE A 47 2.00 3.85 1.33
C PHE A 47 2.76 3.40 2.59
N ASP A 48 3.21 4.34 3.40
CA ASP A 48 3.77 4.12 4.74
C ASP A 48 2.66 3.85 5.76
N THR A 49 1.81 2.88 5.43
CA THR A 49 0.63 2.48 6.20
C THR A 49 0.81 1.09 6.79
N PHE A 50 -0.16 0.63 7.57
CA PHE A 50 -0.08 -0.65 8.29
C PHE A 50 0.28 -1.85 7.39
N PHE A 51 -0.38 -2.00 6.24
CA PHE A 51 -0.14 -3.14 5.35
C PHE A 51 1.06 -2.97 4.43
N ASN A 52 1.41 -1.74 4.08
CA ASN A 52 2.37 -1.46 3.01
C ASN A 52 3.72 -0.91 3.51
N ALA A 53 3.80 -0.44 4.75
CA ALA A 53 5.08 -0.07 5.35
C ALA A 53 5.94 -1.32 5.59
N PHE A 54 7.18 -1.29 5.11
CA PHE A 54 8.14 -2.34 5.35
C PHE A 54 8.96 -2.07 6.61
N SER A 55 8.95 -3.02 7.55
CA SER A 55 9.67 -2.87 8.82
C SER A 55 11.14 -3.24 8.69
N ILE A 56 11.97 -2.27 8.29
CA ILE A 56 13.42 -2.44 8.11
C ILE A 56 14.09 -2.98 9.39
N LYS A 57 13.68 -2.49 10.56
CA LYS A 57 14.24 -2.93 11.85
C LYS A 57 13.98 -4.41 12.13
N LYS A 58 12.77 -4.90 11.82
CA LYS A 58 12.43 -6.32 11.99
C LYS A 58 13.21 -7.17 10.99
N TRP A 59 13.27 -6.74 9.73
CA TRP A 59 13.99 -7.48 8.71
C TRP A 59 15.47 -7.65 9.10
N LYS A 60 16.16 -6.55 9.41
CA LYS A 60 17.55 -6.59 9.90
C LYS A 60 17.76 -7.50 11.12
N LYS A 61 16.78 -7.60 12.02
CA LYS A 61 16.90 -8.41 13.25
C LYS A 61 16.73 -9.91 13.00
N TYR A 62 15.92 -10.29 12.02
CA TYR A 62 15.43 -11.67 11.86
C TYR A 62 15.78 -12.32 10.52
N THR A 63 16.47 -11.64 9.61
CA THR A 63 16.91 -12.19 8.32
C THR A 63 18.42 -11.99 8.10
N THR A 64 18.99 -12.71 7.13
CA THR A 64 20.43 -12.75 6.78
C THR A 64 20.73 -12.14 5.43
#